data_AF-A0A0G9MVG4-F1
#
_entry.id   AF-A0A0G9MVG4-F1
#
_cell.length_a   1.000
_cell.length_b   1.000
_cell.length_c   1.000
_cell.angle_alpha   90.00
_cell.angle_beta   90.00
_cell.angle_gamma   90.00
#
_symmetry.space_group_name_H-M   'P 1'
#
loop_
_entity.id
_entity.type
_entity.pdbx_description
1 polymer ?
#
loop_
_entity_poly.entity_id
_entity_poly.type
_entity_poly.pdbx_seq_one_letter_code
_entity_poly.pdbx_strand_id
1 'polypeptide(L)'
;MRDFFRSISPRRAVGDFAENWRQPTPHRWQILGVACAATFAVFMLFIPESTPANPERPDLIYISTFADGRSDPEIVASNCANQELQDEIALAIAESEERKREIYAALGRATFVDVEEIQREAEAQRAAEAANAEGPSPEELALSIEEYCALAAAG
;
A
#
# COMPACT_ATOMS: atom_id res chain seq x y z
N MET A 1 -27.65 -22.94 -46.77
CA MET A 1 -26.62 -22.96 -45.70
C MET A 1 -26.57 -24.28 -44.91
N ARG A 2 -27.69 -24.95 -44.60
CA ARG A 2 -27.66 -26.24 -43.87
C ARG A 2 -26.91 -27.37 -44.60
N ASP A 3 -26.94 -27.40 -45.94
CA ASP A 3 -26.25 -28.45 -46.72
C ASP A 3 -24.73 -28.27 -46.78
N PHE A 4 -24.22 -27.03 -46.70
CA PHE A 4 -22.79 -26.72 -46.72
C PHE A 4 -22.07 -27.19 -45.46
N PHE A 5 -22.68 -27.02 -44.29
CA PHE A 5 -22.13 -27.52 -43.03
C PHE A 5 -22.32 -29.03 -42.83
N ARG A 6 -23.24 -29.65 -43.58
CA ARG A 6 -23.45 -31.11 -43.58
C ARG A 6 -22.43 -31.85 -44.46
N SER A 7 -21.88 -31.20 -45.49
CA SER A 7 -20.83 -31.77 -46.34
C SER A 7 -19.42 -31.61 -45.77
N ILE A 8 -19.17 -30.62 -44.92
CA ILE A 8 -17.90 -30.42 -44.23
C ILE A 8 -17.87 -31.27 -42.96
N SER A 9 -17.39 -32.51 -43.09
CA SER A 9 -17.19 -33.41 -41.96
C SER A 9 -15.68 -33.56 -41.67
N PRO A 10 -15.19 -33.12 -40.49
CA PRO A 10 -13.77 -33.20 -40.15
C PRO A 10 -13.22 -34.63 -40.22
N ARG A 11 -14.04 -35.61 -39.81
CA ARG A 11 -13.68 -37.03 -39.88
C ARG A 11 -13.45 -37.51 -41.31
N ARG A 12 -14.24 -37.03 -42.27
CA ARG A 12 -14.05 -37.36 -43.69
C ARG A 12 -12.83 -36.66 -44.27
N ALA A 13 -12.63 -35.38 -43.94
CA ALA A 13 -11.46 -34.63 -44.39
C ALA A 13 -10.13 -35.27 -43.96
N VAL A 14 -10.06 -35.78 -42.72
CA VAL A 14 -8.87 -36.54 -42.25
C VAL A 14 -8.72 -37.86 -43.00
N GLY A 15 -9.82 -38.56 -43.28
CA GLY A 15 -9.82 -39.80 -44.07
C GLY A 15 -9.34 -39.59 -45.51
N ASP A 16 -9.91 -38.59 -46.19
CA ASP A 16 -9.56 -38.20 -47.57
C ASP A 16 -8.09 -37.76 -47.65
N PHE A 17 -7.59 -37.02 -46.65
CA PHE A 17 -6.18 -36.66 -46.54
C PHE A 17 -5.28 -37.90 -46.37
N ALA A 18 -5.64 -38.82 -45.48
CA ALA A 18 -4.86 -40.03 -45.24
C ALA A 18 -4.80 -40.96 -46.46
N GLU A 19 -5.91 -41.06 -47.20
CA GLU A 19 -5.97 -41.79 -48.47
C GLU A 19 -5.05 -41.14 -49.53
N ASN A 20 -5.17 -39.83 -49.73
CA ASN A 20 -4.32 -39.07 -50.66
C ASN A 20 -2.82 -39.14 -50.28
N TRP A 21 -2.50 -39.12 -48.99
CA TRP A 21 -1.11 -39.20 -48.51
C TRP A 21 -0.47 -40.58 -48.73
N ARG A 22 -1.27 -41.65 -48.72
CA ARG A 22 -0.81 -43.03 -49.00
C ARG A 22 -0.57 -43.29 -50.49
N GLN A 23 -1.13 -42.47 -51.37
CA GLN A 23 -0.90 -42.61 -52.81
C GLN A 23 0.58 -42.30 -53.12
N PRO A 24 1.21 -43.04 -54.06
CA PRO A 24 2.60 -42.83 -54.45
C PRO A 24 2.71 -41.59 -55.34
N THR A 25 2.50 -40.41 -54.75
CA THR A 25 2.67 -39.13 -55.43
C THR A 25 4.15 -38.71 -55.40
N PRO A 26 4.69 -38.21 -56.53
CA PRO A 26 6.03 -37.64 -56.55
C PRO A 26 6.07 -36.37 -55.70
N HIS A 27 7.19 -36.15 -55.03
CA HIS A 27 7.49 -34.96 -54.24
C HIS A 27 6.71 -34.71 -52.93
N ARG A 28 5.94 -35.67 -52.41
CA ARG A 28 5.11 -35.50 -51.19
C ARG A 28 5.86 -34.96 -49.97
N TRP A 29 7.11 -35.39 -49.76
CA TRP A 29 7.94 -34.93 -48.64
C TRP A 29 8.49 -33.53 -48.87
N GLN A 30 8.84 -33.17 -50.10
CA GLN A 30 9.26 -31.81 -50.45
C GLN A 30 8.12 -30.81 -50.25
N ILE A 31 6.91 -31.14 -50.72
CA ILE A 31 5.73 -30.28 -50.58
C ILE A 31 5.40 -30.08 -49.08
N LEU A 32 5.44 -31.15 -48.28
CA LEU A 32 5.25 -31.05 -46.84
C LEU A 32 6.32 -30.18 -46.18
N GLY A 33 7.59 -30.37 -46.56
CA GLY A 33 8.70 -29.56 -46.05
C GLY A 33 8.53 -28.07 -46.35
N VAL A 34 8.14 -27.72 -47.58
CA VAL A 34 7.89 -26.33 -47.98
C VAL A 34 6.68 -25.75 -47.22
N ALA A 35 5.59 -26.51 -47.08
CA ALA A 35 4.42 -26.06 -46.34
C ALA A 35 4.77 -25.77 -44.87
N CYS A 36 5.45 -26.72 -44.20
CA CYS A 36 5.91 -26.54 -42.83
C CYS A 36 6.87 -25.35 -42.69
N ALA A 37 7.83 -25.20 -43.60
CA ALA A 37 8.77 -24.09 -43.58
C ALA A 37 8.10 -22.73 -43.78
N ALA A 38 7.15 -22.64 -44.72
CA ALA A 38 6.39 -21.42 -44.98
C ALA A 38 5.54 -21.03 -43.75
N THR A 39 4.84 -22.00 -43.15
CA THR A 39 4.09 -21.77 -41.90
C THR A 39 5.00 -21.31 -40.78
N PHE A 40 6.11 -22.01 -40.56
CA PHE A 40 7.09 -21.66 -39.51
C PHE A 40 7.69 -20.27 -39.71
N ALA A 41 8.05 -19.91 -40.94
CA ALA A 41 8.58 -18.60 -41.28
C ALA A 41 7.58 -17.48 -40.94
N VAL A 42 6.29 -17.66 -41.25
CA VAL A 42 5.24 -16.71 -40.88
C VAL A 42 5.15 -16.56 -39.36
N PHE A 43 5.14 -17.66 -38.60
CA PHE A 43 5.07 -17.60 -37.14
C PHE A 43 6.30 -16.94 -36.50
N MET A 44 7.49 -17.15 -37.07
CA MET A 44 8.72 -16.49 -36.61
C MET A 44 8.66 -14.96 -36.70
N LEU A 45 7.94 -14.41 -37.68
CA LEU A 45 7.74 -12.95 -37.79
C LEU A 45 6.88 -12.36 -36.66
N PHE A 46 6.08 -13.19 -36.00
CA PHE A 46 5.19 -12.77 -34.92
C PHE A 46 5.74 -13.08 -33.52
N ILE A 47 6.97 -13.55 -33.39
CA ILE A 47 7.59 -13.75 -32.07
C ILE A 47 7.93 -12.37 -31.50
N PRO A 48 7.25 -11.90 -30.45
CA PRO A 48 7.55 -10.60 -29.88
C PRO A 48 8.88 -10.65 -29.13
N GLU A 49 9.69 -9.59 -29.27
CA GLU A 49 10.82 -9.35 -28.39
C GLU A 49 10.30 -8.82 -27.06
N SER A 50 10.07 -9.69 -26.08
CA SER A 50 9.63 -9.27 -24.75
C SER A 50 10.84 -8.92 -23.88
N THR A 51 11.41 -7.74 -24.07
CA THR A 51 12.22 -7.12 -23.02
C THR A 51 11.32 -6.17 -22.25
N PRO A 52 11.00 -6.41 -20.96
CA PRO A 52 10.31 -5.41 -20.16
C PRO A 52 11.17 -4.14 -20.15
N ALA A 53 10.66 -3.07 -20.74
CA ALA A 53 11.30 -1.77 -20.66
C ALA A 53 11.42 -1.38 -19.18
N ASN A 54 12.61 -0.94 -18.76
CA ASN A 54 12.80 -0.41 -17.42
C ASN A 54 11.88 0.81 -17.27
N PRO A 55 10.96 0.85 -16.28
CA PRO A 55 10.05 1.98 -16.13
C PRO A 55 10.84 3.29 -16.01
N GLU A 56 10.40 4.32 -16.72
CA GLU A 56 10.94 5.67 -16.57
C GLU A 56 10.68 6.16 -15.12
N ARG A 57 11.70 6.76 -14.50
CA ARG A 57 11.53 7.32 -13.14
C ARG A 57 10.58 8.52 -13.22
N PRO A 58 9.61 8.65 -12.31
CA PRO A 58 8.67 9.77 -12.34
C PRO A 58 9.37 11.08 -11.96
N ASP A 59 8.88 12.18 -12.53
CA ASP A 59 9.24 13.53 -12.09
C ASP A 59 8.57 13.81 -10.74
N LEU A 60 9.36 14.17 -9.72
CA LEU A 60 8.88 14.49 -8.39
C LEU A 60 8.86 16.01 -8.19
N ILE A 61 7.69 16.56 -7.83
CA ILE A 61 7.55 17.94 -7.37
C ILE A 61 7.47 17.91 -5.85
N TYR A 62 8.47 18.48 -5.19
CA TYR A 62 8.48 18.64 -3.73
C TYR A 62 7.82 19.96 -3.35
N ILE A 63 6.85 19.92 -2.45
CA ILE A 63 6.20 21.09 -1.86
C ILE A 63 6.58 21.10 -0.38
N SER A 64 7.45 22.03 0.02
CA SER A 64 7.86 22.21 1.42
C SER A 64 7.11 23.40 2.03
N THR A 65 6.69 23.27 3.28
CA THR A 65 6.18 24.38 4.10
C THR A 65 7.28 25.08 4.89
N PHE A 66 8.46 24.48 4.96
CA PHE A 66 9.63 25.06 5.62
C PHE A 66 10.46 25.88 4.64
N ALA A 67 11.13 26.92 5.16
CA ALA A 67 12.06 27.71 4.37
C ALA A 67 13.17 26.84 3.77
N ASP A 68 13.52 27.11 2.51
CA ASP A 68 14.63 26.42 1.86
C ASP A 68 15.95 26.79 2.54
N GLY A 69 16.82 25.79 2.74
CA GLY A 69 18.18 26.00 3.25
C GLY A 69 18.31 26.25 4.75
N ARG A 70 17.29 25.94 5.56
CA ARG A 70 17.45 25.93 7.04
C ARG A 70 18.59 25.00 7.45
N SER A 71 19.41 25.46 8.37
CA SER A 71 20.46 24.66 8.98
C SER A 71 19.92 23.74 10.07
N ASP A 72 20.58 22.62 10.33
CA ASP A 72 20.17 21.68 11.37
C ASP A 72 20.04 22.34 12.77
N PRO A 73 20.93 23.25 13.19
CA PRO A 73 20.75 23.98 14.46
C PRO A 73 19.48 24.83 14.50
N GLU A 74 19.12 25.48 13.39
CA GLU A 74 17.88 26.27 13.30
C GLU A 74 16.64 25.37 13.35
N ILE A 75 16.72 24.17 12.76
CA ILE A 75 15.66 23.16 12.83
C ILE A 75 15.44 22.74 14.28
N VAL A 76 16.52 22.33 14.96
CA VAL A 76 16.48 21.90 16.37
C VAL A 76 15.92 23.01 17.26
N ALA A 77 16.42 24.24 17.14
CA ALA A 77 15.93 25.38 17.90
C ALA A 77 14.42 25.61 17.68
N SER A 78 13.97 25.56 16.42
CA SER A 78 12.54 25.73 16.10
C SER A 78 11.66 24.62 16.68
N ASN A 79 12.15 23.38 16.68
CA ASN A 79 11.39 22.24 17.23
C ASN A 79 11.31 22.32 18.75
N CYS A 80 12.40 22.68 19.43
CA CYS A 80 12.42 22.83 20.88
C CYS A 80 11.45 23.91 21.37
N ALA A 81 11.48 25.10 20.74
CA ALA A 81 10.53 26.16 21.06
C ALA A 81 9.07 25.75 20.82
N ASN A 82 8.82 24.98 19.75
CA ASN A 82 7.47 24.45 19.48
C ASN A 82 7.05 23.39 20.51
N GLN A 83 7.99 22.59 21.02
CA GLN A 83 7.69 21.56 22.02
C GLN A 83 7.30 22.20 23.36
N GLU A 84 8.05 23.22 23.80
CA GLU A 84 7.72 23.99 25.01
C GLU A 84 6.30 24.58 24.92
N LEU A 85 5.97 25.20 23.78
CA LEU A 85 4.63 25.75 23.56
C LEU A 85 3.55 24.66 23.53
N GLN A 86 3.83 23.49 22.93
CA GLN A 86 2.89 22.38 22.92
C GLN A 86 2.60 21.86 24.32
N ASP A 87 3.63 21.76 25.16
CA ASP A 87 3.51 21.31 26.53
C ASP A 87 2.66 22.28 27.38
N GLU A 88 2.91 23.58 27.24
CA GLU A 88 2.09 24.62 27.90
C GLU A 88 0.62 24.52 27.50
N ILE A 89 0.35 24.35 26.20
CA ILE A 89 -1.01 24.19 25.68
C ILE A 89 -1.63 22.89 26.18
N ALA A 90 -0.89 21.78 26.19
CA ALA A 90 -1.35 20.49 26.65
C ALA A 90 -1.74 20.53 28.14
N LEU A 91 -0.94 21.21 28.98
CA LEU A 91 -1.27 21.44 30.39
C LEU A 91 -2.57 22.24 30.55
N ALA A 92 -2.73 23.33 29.80
CA ALA A 92 -3.94 24.15 29.85
C ALA A 92 -5.19 23.37 29.36
N ILE A 93 -5.04 22.54 28.33
CA ILE A 93 -6.11 21.66 27.85
C ILE A 93 -6.47 20.63 28.92
N ALA A 94 -5.48 19.96 29.52
CA ALA A 94 -5.71 18.97 30.57
C ALA A 94 -6.49 19.56 31.75
N GLU A 95 -6.10 20.75 32.23
CA GLU A 95 -6.82 21.46 33.29
C GLU A 95 -8.26 21.80 32.85
N SER A 96 -8.45 22.24 31.60
CA SER A 96 -9.80 22.48 31.07
C SER A 96 -10.63 21.21 30.99
N GLU A 97 -10.03 20.07 30.62
CA GLU A 97 -10.74 18.81 30.52
C GLU A 97 -11.13 18.25 31.88
N GLU A 98 -10.27 18.38 32.89
CA GLU A 98 -10.60 18.01 34.27
C GLU A 98 -11.83 18.78 34.75
N ARG A 99 -11.84 20.10 34.58
CA ARG A 99 -13.00 20.94 34.92
C ARG A 99 -14.26 20.53 34.16
N LYS A 100 -14.14 20.23 32.87
CA LYS A 100 -15.28 19.74 32.07
C LYS A 100 -15.79 18.40 32.61
N ARG A 101 -14.91 17.45 32.90
CA ARG A 101 -15.26 16.14 33.48
C ARG A 101 -16.02 16.31 34.80
N GLU A 102 -15.56 17.20 35.68
CA GLU A 102 -16.24 17.49 36.95
C GLU A 102 -17.65 18.06 36.75
N ILE A 103 -17.79 19.05 35.86
CA ILE A 103 -19.08 19.67 35.54
C ILE A 103 -20.06 18.65 34.96
N TYR A 104 -19.62 17.84 33.98
CA TYR A 104 -20.47 16.82 33.37
C TYR A 104 -20.82 15.69 34.35
N ALA A 105 -19.90 15.28 35.21
CA ALA A 105 -20.18 14.31 36.26
C ALA A 105 -21.20 14.86 37.27
N ALA A 106 -21.09 16.14 37.65
CA ALA A 106 -22.07 16.79 38.52
C ALA A 106 -23.45 16.89 37.87
N LEU A 107 -23.51 17.21 36.58
CA LEU A 107 -24.75 17.21 35.81
C LEU A 107 -25.37 15.81 35.74
N GLY A 108 -24.59 14.78 35.40
CA GLY A 108 -25.06 13.39 35.32
C GLY A 108 -25.65 12.88 36.63
N ARG A 109 -24.98 13.17 37.76
CA ARG A 109 -25.51 12.86 39.10
C ARG A 109 -26.82 13.58 39.40
N ALA A 110 -27.01 14.80 38.90
CA ALA A 110 -28.25 15.54 39.02
C ALA A 110 -29.35 15.04 38.05
N THR A 111 -28.97 14.32 36.98
CA THR A 111 -29.88 13.91 35.91
C THR A 111 -29.86 12.40 35.68
N PHE A 112 -30.42 11.58 36.58
CA PHE A 112 -30.72 10.14 36.37
C PHE A 112 -29.68 9.29 35.58
N VAL A 113 -28.41 9.68 35.53
CA VAL A 113 -27.32 9.02 34.81
C VAL A 113 -26.40 8.42 35.86
N ASP A 114 -26.09 7.13 35.72
CA ASP A 114 -25.17 6.41 36.61
C ASP A 114 -23.72 6.73 36.21
N VAL A 115 -23.14 7.73 36.85
CA VAL A 115 -21.79 8.21 36.54
C VAL A 115 -20.74 7.22 37.03
N GLU A 116 -21.02 6.52 38.12
CA GLU A 116 -20.15 5.55 38.77
C GLU A 116 -19.98 4.28 37.93
N GLU A 117 -21.04 3.80 37.28
CA GLU A 117 -20.98 2.71 36.30
C GLU A 117 -20.12 3.11 35.09
N ILE A 118 -20.35 4.30 34.51
CA ILE A 118 -19.60 4.81 33.36
C ILE A 118 -18.10 4.94 33.68
N GLN A 119 -17.75 5.47 34.85
CA GLN A 119 -16.35 5.62 35.26
C GLN A 119 -15.66 4.26 35.39
N ARG A 120 -16.35 3.27 35.96
CA ARG A 120 -15.82 1.90 36.13
C ARG A 120 -15.57 1.21 34.80
N GLU A 121 -16.49 1.35 33.85
CA GLU A 121 -16.31 0.83 32.49
C GLU A 121 -15.14 1.52 31.78
N ALA A 122 -15.03 2.84 31.89
CA ALA A 122 -13.94 3.62 31.29
C ALA A 122 -12.57 3.27 31.89
N GLU A 123 -12.48 2.97 33.19
CA GLU A 123 -11.26 2.48 33.83
C GLU A 123 -10.89 1.07 33.34
N ALA A 124 -11.86 0.16 33.26
CA ALA A 124 -11.64 -1.19 32.74
C ALA A 124 -11.15 -1.17 31.29
N GLN A 125 -11.73 -0.29 30.46
CA GLN A 125 -11.31 -0.10 29.07
C GLN A 125 -9.89 0.47 28.98
N ARG A 126 -9.56 1.53 29.72
CA ARG A 126 -8.21 2.10 29.75
C ARG A 126 -7.15 1.10 30.20
N ALA A 127 -7.46 0.26 31.19
CA ALA A 127 -6.55 -0.79 31.65
C ALA A 127 -6.29 -1.85 30.56
N ALA A 128 -7.33 -2.23 29.80
CA ALA A 128 -7.18 -3.15 28.67
C ALA A 128 -6.38 -2.54 27.51
N GLU A 129 -6.57 -1.24 27.23
CA GLU A 129 -5.82 -0.53 26.19
C GLU A 129 -4.34 -0.34 26.58
N ALA A 130 -4.06 0.02 27.83
CA ALA A 130 -2.70 0.17 28.34
C ALA A 130 -1.90 -1.14 28.28
N ALA A 131 -2.56 -2.29 28.46
CA ALA A 131 -1.92 -3.61 28.34
C ALA A 131 -1.47 -3.95 26.90
N ASN A 132 -1.99 -3.24 25.89
CA ASN A 132 -1.69 -3.44 24.47
C ASN A 132 -0.95 -2.26 23.83
N ALA A 133 -0.42 -1.32 24.63
CA ALA A 133 0.25 -0.14 24.10
C ALA A 133 1.63 -0.48 23.52
N GLU A 134 1.80 -0.34 22.21
CA GLU A 134 3.08 -0.41 21.47
C GLU A 134 3.76 0.98 21.39
N GLY A 135 3.93 1.63 22.54
CA GLY A 135 4.62 2.91 22.66
C GLY A 135 6.10 2.75 23.03
N PRO A 136 6.93 3.79 22.81
CA PRO A 136 8.28 3.83 23.37
C PRO A 136 8.21 3.65 24.89
N SER A 137 9.13 2.86 25.42
CA SER A 137 9.21 2.55 26.84
C SER A 137 9.52 3.83 27.65
N PRO A 138 9.14 3.87 28.95
CA PRO A 138 9.46 4.99 29.82
C PRO A 138 10.97 5.27 29.93
N GLU A 139 11.81 4.26 29.74
CA GLU A 139 13.28 4.40 29.70
C GLU A 139 13.76 5.09 28.41
N GLU A 140 13.06 4.88 27.28
CA GLU A 140 13.34 5.58 26.02
C GLU A 140 12.87 7.03 26.04
N LEU A 141 11.84 7.36 26.84
CA LEU A 141 11.34 8.73 27.04
C LEU A 141 11.97 9.44 28.25
N ALA A 142 13.06 8.90 28.81
CA ALA A 142 13.57 9.34 30.12
C ALA A 142 14.25 10.72 30.12
N LEU A 143 14.67 11.23 28.96
CA LEU A 143 15.31 12.53 28.88
C LEU A 143 14.27 13.65 28.90
N SER A 144 14.54 14.68 29.69
CA SER A 144 13.80 15.93 29.65
C SER A 144 13.94 16.61 28.28
N ILE A 145 13.00 17.50 27.95
CA ILE A 145 13.05 18.27 26.70
C ILE A 145 14.35 19.06 26.61
N GLU A 146 14.82 19.64 27.72
CA GLU A 146 16.10 20.36 27.78
C GLU A 146 17.29 19.45 27.43
N GLU A 147 17.30 18.21 27.93
CA GLU A 147 18.35 17.24 27.62
C GLU A 147 18.29 16.76 26.16
N TYR A 148 17.09 16.54 25.62
CA TYR A 148 16.89 16.20 24.21
C TYR A 148 17.35 17.33 23.29
N CYS A 149 16.97 18.56 23.59
CA CYS A 149 17.34 19.75 22.83
C CYS A 149 18.86 20.01 22.90
N ALA A 150 19.47 19.82 24.06
CA ALA A 150 20.91 19.96 24.22
C ALA A 150 21.70 18.89 23.43
N LEU A 151 21.23 17.64 23.43
CA LEU A 151 21.83 16.56 22.62
C LEU A 151 21.68 16.81 21.12
N ALA A 152 20.49 17.24 20.68
CA ALA A 152 20.20 17.49 19.27
C ALA A 152 20.99 18.69 18.71
N ALA A 153 21.30 19.68 19.54
CA ALA A 153 22.10 20.83 19.14
C ALA A 153 23.62 20.56 19.09
N ALA A 154 24.08 19.44 19.66
CA ALA A 154 25.49 19.07 19.76
C ALA A 154 26.00 18.12 18.66
N GLY A 155 25.09 17.56 17.86
CA GLY A 155 25.37 16.69 16.71
C GLY A 155 25.47 17.47 15.40
#